data_AF-A0A6A3HD62-F1
#
_entry.id   AF-A0A6A3HD62-F1
#
_cell.length_a   1.000
_cell.length_b   1.000
_cell.length_c   1.000
_cell.angle_alpha   90.00
_cell.angle_beta   90.00
_cell.angle_gamma   90.00
#
_symmetry.space_group_name_H-M   'P 1'
#
loop_
_entity.id
_entity.type
_entity.pdbx_description
1 polymer ?
#
loop_
_entity_poly.entity_id
_entity_poly.type
_entity_poly.pdbx_seq_one_letter_code
_entity_poly.pdbx_strand_id
1 'polypeptide(L)'
;MSVGEPGTASGVKIDDSAQVWELKEAIAPKLPDRLKCTPAGLRLFLGKSVDGAWLESDSEDVKKLKEGEKTVALEALTSKKKELQGEFGLQDVLTGMPKPSTNQIHLLVLLPTTLGLWTG
;
A
#
# COMPACT_ATOMS: atom_id res chain seq x y z
N MET A 1 2.94 10.92 -2.23
CA MET A 1 2.81 9.71 -1.36
C MET A 1 4.14 8.96 -1.36
N SER A 2 4.53 8.43 -0.21
CA SER A 2 5.79 7.71 -0.02
C SER A 2 5.51 6.20 0.00
N VAL A 3 6.24 5.42 -0.80
CA VAL A 3 6.24 3.95 -0.74
C VAL A 3 7.70 3.52 -0.61
N GLY A 4 8.05 2.72 0.39
CA GLY A 4 9.46 2.43 0.67
C GLY A 4 9.71 1.12 1.39
N GLU A 5 10.81 0.49 0.99
CA GLU A 5 11.53 -0.58 1.70
C GLU A 5 11.91 -0.18 3.14
N PRO A 6 12.39 -1.13 3.96
CA PRO A 6 13.16 -0.76 5.15
C PRO A 6 14.43 -0.01 4.69
N GLY A 7 14.42 1.33 4.77
CA GLY A 7 15.60 2.17 4.56
C GLY A 7 15.61 3.10 3.34
N THR A 8 14.68 3.00 2.40
CA THR A 8 14.59 3.92 1.24
C THR A 8 13.16 4.38 1.00
N ALA A 9 12.88 5.65 1.29
CA ALA A 9 11.62 6.29 0.94
C ALA A 9 11.63 6.64 -0.56
N SER A 10 10.91 5.88 -1.39
CA SER A 10 10.70 6.23 -2.79
C SER A 10 9.40 7.01 -2.94
N GLY A 11 9.50 8.22 -3.49
CA GLY A 11 8.34 9.04 -3.81
C GLY A 11 7.72 8.61 -5.13
N VAL A 12 6.39 8.50 -5.16
CA VAL A 12 5.61 8.44 -6.41
C VAL A 12 4.89 9.77 -6.57
N LYS A 13 5.09 10.42 -7.73
CA LYS A 13 4.33 11.59 -8.15
C LYS A 13 3.22 11.10 -9.07
N ILE A 14 1.99 11.45 -8.73
CA ILE A 14 0.79 11.08 -9.47
C ILE A 14 -0.19 12.26 -9.42
N ASP A 15 -1.08 12.36 -10.40
CA ASP A 15 -2.12 13.39 -10.43
C ASP A 15 -3.16 13.12 -9.33
N ASP A 16 -3.76 14.18 -8.80
CA ASP A 16 -4.82 14.07 -7.78
C ASP A 16 -6.11 13.49 -8.37
N SER A 17 -6.36 13.68 -9.68
CA SER A 17 -7.48 13.08 -10.40
C SER A 17 -7.24 11.64 -10.84
N ALA A 18 -6.06 11.09 -10.54
CA ALA A 18 -5.69 9.76 -11.00
C ALA A 18 -6.53 8.66 -10.34
N GLN A 19 -6.55 7.50 -10.98
CA GLN A 19 -7.17 6.29 -10.46
C GLN A 19 -6.15 5.39 -9.77
N VAL A 20 -6.65 4.46 -8.93
CA VAL A 20 -5.81 3.50 -8.20
C VAL A 20 -4.99 2.62 -9.15
N TRP A 21 -5.49 2.29 -10.35
CA TRP A 21 -4.72 1.51 -11.33
C TRP A 21 -3.47 2.26 -11.82
N GLU A 22 -3.57 3.57 -12.04
CA GLU A 22 -2.42 4.42 -12.41
C GLU A 22 -1.40 4.48 -11.27
N LEU A 23 -1.87 4.51 -10.02
CA LEU A 23 -0.99 4.42 -8.86
C LEU A 23 -0.24 3.09 -8.80
N LYS A 24 -0.90 1.96 -9.12
CA LYS A 24 -0.23 0.66 -9.22
C LYS A 24 0.84 0.67 -10.31
N GLU A 25 0.55 1.25 -11.47
CA GLU A 25 1.53 1.40 -12.56
C GLU A 25 2.72 2.28 -12.17
N ALA A 26 2.48 3.35 -11.40
CA ALA A 26 3.55 4.23 -10.94
C ALA A 26 4.43 3.62 -9.82
N ILE A 27 3.88 2.70 -9.02
CA ILE A 27 4.61 1.98 -7.97
C ILE A 27 5.43 0.81 -8.56
N ALA A 28 4.90 0.07 -9.53
CA ALA A 28 5.52 -1.15 -10.04
C ALA A 28 7.01 -1.00 -10.47
N PRO A 29 7.42 0.05 -11.20
CA PRO A 29 8.83 0.28 -11.57
C PRO A 29 9.76 0.52 -10.38
N LYS A 30 9.22 0.84 -9.20
CA LYS A 30 9.99 1.03 -7.96
C LYS A 30 10.25 -0.28 -7.21
N LEU A 31 9.66 -1.39 -7.66
CA LEU A 31 9.78 -2.71 -7.05
C LEU A 31 10.32 -3.76 -8.05
N PRO A 32 11.36 -3.46 -8.86
CA PRO A 32 11.74 -4.31 -10.00
C PRO A 32 12.17 -5.72 -9.59
N ASP A 33 12.91 -5.86 -8.50
CA ASP A 33 13.41 -7.17 -8.04
C ASP A 33 12.37 -7.98 -7.24
N ARG A 34 11.30 -7.31 -6.80
CA ARG A 34 10.28 -7.89 -5.90
C ARG A 34 8.98 -8.23 -6.62
N LEU A 35 8.59 -7.42 -7.61
CA LEU A 35 7.35 -7.59 -8.35
C LEU A 35 7.54 -8.57 -9.50
N LYS A 36 7.04 -9.80 -9.34
CA LYS A 36 7.11 -10.87 -10.35
C LYS A 36 5.85 -10.95 -11.24
N CYS A 37 5.01 -9.93 -11.23
CA CYS A 37 3.75 -9.89 -11.95
C CYS A 37 3.50 -8.51 -12.60
N THR A 38 2.37 -8.37 -13.30
CA THR A 38 1.94 -7.06 -13.82
C THR A 38 1.57 -6.11 -12.68
N PRO A 39 1.61 -4.77 -12.92
CA PRO A 39 1.18 -3.79 -11.92
C PRO A 39 -0.25 -4.02 -11.40
N ALA A 40 -1.14 -4.55 -12.24
CA ALA A 40 -2.51 -4.89 -11.86
C ALA A 40 -2.57 -5.92 -10.70
N GLY A 41 -1.56 -6.77 -10.55
CA GLY A 41 -1.46 -7.73 -9.46
C GLY A 41 -1.09 -7.12 -8.10
N LEU A 42 -0.65 -5.85 -8.05
CA LEU A 42 -0.41 -5.14 -6.80
C LEU A 42 -1.73 -4.94 -6.04
N ARG A 43 -1.69 -5.22 -4.74
CA ARG A 43 -2.81 -5.01 -3.84
C ARG A 43 -2.48 -3.84 -2.92
N LEU A 44 -3.29 -2.78 -3.01
CA LEU A 44 -3.08 -1.55 -2.26
C LEU A 44 -4.13 -1.43 -1.16
N PHE A 45 -3.71 -0.97 0.02
CA PHE A 45 -4.57 -0.73 1.17
C PHE A 45 -4.19 0.60 1.82
N LEU A 46 -5.16 1.30 2.40
CA LEU A 46 -4.88 2.48 3.20
C LEU A 46 -4.21 2.07 4.52
N GLY A 47 -3.12 2.74 4.87
CA GLY A 47 -2.50 2.69 6.19
C GLY A 47 -3.30 3.48 7.22
N LYS A 48 -4.61 3.19 7.34
CA LYS A 48 -5.54 3.89 8.22
C LYS A 48 -5.70 3.12 9.52
N SER A 49 -5.40 3.75 10.66
CA SER A 49 -5.65 3.17 11.98
C SER A 49 -7.16 3.02 12.26
N VAL A 50 -7.51 2.33 13.35
CA VAL A 50 -8.91 2.17 13.78
C VAL A 50 -9.57 3.53 14.04
N ASP A 51 -8.82 4.50 14.56
CA ASP A 51 -9.28 5.86 14.83
C ASP A 51 -9.34 6.75 13.58
N GLY A 52 -8.97 6.21 12.43
CA GLY A 52 -8.99 6.88 11.15
C GLY A 52 -7.80 7.81 10.87
N ALA A 53 -6.77 7.78 11.72
CA ALA A 53 -5.50 8.44 11.49
C ALA A 53 -4.60 7.62 10.55
N TRP A 54 -3.50 8.20 10.08
CA TRP A 54 -2.47 7.45 9.39
C TRP A 54 -1.66 6.59 10.37
N LEU A 55 -1.07 5.51 9.88
CA LEU A 55 -0.14 4.71 10.67
C LEU A 55 1.15 5.50 10.91
N GLU A 56 1.55 5.65 12.16
CA GLU A 56 2.81 6.28 12.53
C GLU A 56 3.99 5.32 12.31
N SER A 57 5.08 5.85 11.75
CA SER A 57 6.24 5.05 11.32
C SER A 57 6.99 4.38 12.47
N ASP A 58 6.79 4.85 13.69
CA ASP A 58 7.41 4.37 14.93
C ASP A 58 6.47 3.52 15.81
N SER A 59 5.23 3.32 15.36
CA SER A 59 4.29 2.40 16.01
C SER A 59 4.84 0.98 16.02
N GLU A 60 4.46 0.20 17.03
CA GLU A 60 4.96 -1.17 17.21
C GLU A 60 4.62 -2.07 16.01
N ASP A 61 3.40 -1.97 15.50
CA ASP A 61 2.97 -2.70 14.30
C ASP A 61 3.81 -2.34 13.08
N VAL A 62 4.14 -1.06 12.88
CA VAL A 62 4.96 -0.63 11.73
C VAL A 62 6.42 -1.04 11.88
N LYS A 63 6.97 -1.08 13.09
CA LYS A 63 8.31 -1.63 13.33
C LYS A 63 8.37 -3.11 12.96
N LYS A 64 7.41 -3.89 13.43
CA LYS A 64 7.22 -5.31 13.06
C LYS A 64 7.03 -5.49 11.55
N LEU A 65 6.24 -4.62 10.90
CA LEU A 65 6.08 -4.62 9.44
C LEU A 65 7.42 -4.42 8.70
N LYS A 66 8.26 -3.50 9.17
CA LYS A 66 9.59 -3.23 8.58
C LYS A 66 10.55 -4.41 8.75
N GLU A 67 10.35 -5.22 9.78
CA GLU A 67 11.07 -6.48 10.03
C GLU A 67 10.48 -7.66 9.24
N GLY A 68 9.36 -7.45 8.53
CA GLY A 68 8.70 -8.47 7.71
C GLY A 68 7.64 -9.29 8.45
N GLU A 69 7.33 -8.94 9.70
CA GLU A 69 6.30 -9.58 10.50
C GLU A 69 4.90 -9.07 10.13
N LYS A 70 3.90 -9.94 10.28
CA LYS A 70 2.48 -9.58 10.15
C LYS A 70 1.80 -9.66 11.50
N THR A 71 1.30 -8.53 11.97
CA THR A 71 0.49 -8.43 13.19
C THR A 71 -0.99 -8.53 12.85
N VAL A 72 -1.81 -8.88 13.85
CA VAL A 72 -3.27 -8.94 13.70
C VAL A 72 -3.85 -7.61 13.20
N ALA A 73 -3.28 -6.48 13.64
CA ALA A 73 -3.68 -5.16 13.18
C ALA A 73 -3.42 -5.00 11.67
N LEU A 74 -2.23 -5.37 11.19
CA LEU A 74 -1.86 -5.28 9.77
C LEU A 74 -2.67 -6.25 8.90
N GLU A 75 -2.99 -7.44 9.41
CA GLU A 75 -3.88 -8.38 8.73
C GLU A 75 -5.30 -7.81 8.57
N ALA A 76 -5.82 -7.16 9.60
CA ALA A 76 -7.12 -6.50 9.54
C ALA A 76 -7.14 -5.33 8.53
N LEU A 77 -6.01 -4.62 8.37
CA LEU A 77 -5.86 -3.57 7.36
C LEU A 77 -5.72 -4.11 5.94
N THR A 78 -5.10 -5.27 5.78
CA THR A 78 -4.83 -5.89 4.47
C THR A 78 -5.85 -6.96 4.08
N SER A 79 -7.00 -6.97 4.77
CA SER A 79 -8.14 -7.82 4.44
C SER A 79 -8.71 -7.49 3.06
N LYS A 80 -9.09 -8.52 2.29
CA LYS A 80 -9.55 -8.37 0.88
C LYS A 80 -10.68 -7.34 0.69
N LYS A 81 -11.54 -7.16 1.70
CA LYS A 81 -12.64 -6.17 1.66
C LYS A 81 -12.17 -4.71 1.66
N LYS A 82 -10.95 -4.45 2.12
CA LYS A 82 -10.35 -3.11 2.20
C LYS A 82 -9.39 -2.82 1.05
N GLU A 83 -9.26 -3.74 0.11
CA GLU A 83 -8.41 -3.57 -1.05
C GLU A 83 -8.94 -2.44 -1.93
N LEU A 84 -8.06 -1.52 -2.29
CA LEU A 84 -8.40 -0.41 -3.18
C LEU A 84 -8.65 -0.95 -4.59
N GLN A 85 -9.86 -0.71 -5.09
CA GLN A 85 -10.27 -1.11 -6.43
C GLN A 85 -9.60 -0.19 -7.46
N GLY A 86 -9.16 -0.78 -8.58
CA GLY A 86 -8.33 -0.07 -9.56
C GLY A 86 -9.03 1.13 -10.19
N GLU A 87 -10.33 1.01 -10.41
CA GLU A 87 -11.21 2.00 -11.02
C GLU A 87 -11.54 3.19 -10.11
N PHE A 88 -11.28 3.12 -8.81
CA PHE A 88 -11.59 4.22 -7.90
C PHE A 88 -10.59 5.37 -8.07
N GLY A 89 -11.10 6.60 -8.05
CA GLY A 89 -10.30 7.81 -8.02
C GLY A 89 -9.57 7.93 -6.68
N LEU A 90 -8.32 8.41 -6.71
CA LEU A 90 -7.55 8.64 -5.48
C LEU A 90 -8.24 9.64 -4.55
N GLN A 91 -8.88 10.66 -5.11
CA GLN A 91 -9.69 11.63 -4.36
C GLN A 91 -10.80 10.95 -3.52
N ASP A 92 -11.49 9.96 -4.09
CA ASP A 92 -12.60 9.27 -3.41
C ASP A 92 -12.05 8.35 -2.32
N VAL A 93 -10.99 7.62 -2.64
CA VAL A 93 -10.30 6.72 -1.70
C VAL A 93 -9.74 7.47 -0.49
N LEU A 94 -9.23 8.69 -0.70
CA LEU A 94 -8.60 9.50 0.34
C LEU A 94 -9.58 10.44 1.05
N THR A 95 -10.86 10.41 0.68
CA THR A 95 -11.88 11.28 1.29
C THR A 95 -11.95 11.07 2.80
N GLY A 96 -11.92 12.18 3.55
CA GLY A 96 -11.97 12.17 5.01
C GLY A 96 -10.67 11.73 5.70
N MET A 97 -9.59 11.51 4.95
CA MET A 97 -8.29 11.25 5.55
C MET A 97 -7.59 12.55 5.97
N PRO A 98 -6.87 12.55 7.10
CA PRO A 98 -6.09 13.71 7.51
C PRO A 98 -5.03 14.03 6.47
N LYS A 99 -4.67 15.32 6.38
CA LYS A 99 -3.58 15.76 5.49
C LYS A 99 -2.29 14.98 5.85
N PRO A 100 -1.62 14.34 4.87
CA PRO A 100 -0.38 13.63 5.11
C PRO A 100 0.70 14.50 5.76
N SER A 101 1.43 13.95 6.72
CA SER A 101 2.65 14.54 7.28
C SER A 101 3.84 13.58 7.15
N THR A 102 5.02 14.04 7.57
CA THR A 102 6.24 13.22 7.62
C THR A 102 6.14 12.12 8.68
N ASN A 103 6.89 11.03 8.51
CA ASN A 103 6.94 9.88 9.43
C ASN A 103 5.63 9.07 9.52
N GLN A 104 4.82 9.09 8.47
CA GLN A 104 3.58 8.31 8.39
C GLN A 104 3.60 7.32 7.23
N ILE A 105 2.86 6.22 7.39
CA ILE A 105 2.56 5.26 6.32
C ILE A 105 1.14 5.49 5.84
N HIS A 106 1.01 5.93 4.59
CA HIS A 106 -0.29 6.21 3.96
C HIS A 106 -0.84 5.00 3.20
N LEU A 107 0.04 4.16 2.66
CA LEU A 107 -0.32 3.02 1.82
C LEU A 107 0.49 1.78 2.21
N LEU A 108 -0.22 0.65 2.31
CA LEU A 108 0.37 -0.67 2.40
C LEU A 108 0.30 -1.33 1.03
N VAL A 109 1.44 -1.81 0.55
CA VAL A 109 1.56 -2.49 -0.75
C VAL A 109 1.83 -3.96 -0.50
N LEU A 110 0.87 -4.82 -0.87
CA LEU A 110 1.05 -6.26 -0.85
C LEU A 110 1.38 -6.76 -2.25
N LEU A 111 2.50 -7.46 -2.33
CA LEU A 111 2.88 -8.20 -3.52
C LEU A 111 2.08 -9.51 -3.56
N PRO A 112 1.56 -9.91 -4.73
CA PRO A 112 0.98 -11.23 -4.87
C PRO A 112 2.09 -12.26 -4.69
N THR A 113 1.93 -13.14 -3.70
CA THR A 113 2.80 -14.29 -3.54
C THR A 113 2.59 -15.21 -4.74
N THR A 114 3.67 -15.51 -5.48
CA THR A 114 3.66 -16.52 -6.54
C THR A 114 3.39 -17.89 -5.91
N LEU A 115 2.13 -18.29 -5.76
CA LEU A 115 1.75 -19.67 -5.46
C LEU A 115 0.36 -19.95 -6.03
N GLY A 116 0.40 -20.65 -7.16
CA GLY A 116 -0.76 -21.04 -7.95
C GLY A 116 -0.34 -21.30 -9.39
N LEU A 117 0.55 -22.29 -9.59
CA LEU A 117 0.61 -23.00 -10.87
C LEU A 117 -0.82 -23.42 -11.18
N TRP A 118 -1.40 -22.86 -12.24
CA TRP A 118 -2.59 -23.41 -12.85
C TRP A 118 -2.19 -24.77 -13.45
N THR A 119 -2.38 -25.85 -12.72
CA THR A 119 -2.49 -27.17 -13.33
C THR A 119 -3.95 -27.32 -13.74
N GLY A 120 -4.22 -27.01 -15.01
CA GLY A 120 -5.43 -27.50 -15.69
C GLY A 120 -5.33 -28.99 -16.00
#